data_AF-F8NH57-F1
#
_entry.id   AF-F8NH57-F1
#
_cell.length_a   1.000
_cell.length_b   1.000
_cell.length_c   1.000
_cell.angle_alpha   90.00
_cell.angle_beta   90.00
_cell.angle_gamma   90.00
#
_symmetry.space_group_name_H-M   'P 1'
#
loop_
_entity.id
_entity.type
_entity.pdbx_description
1 polymer ?
#
loop_
_entity_poly.entity_id
_entity_poly.type
_entity_poly.pdbx_seq_one_letter_code
_entity_poly.pdbx_strand_id
1 'polypeptide(L)'
;LTVSTVANVFVKMRRAKERAKSHHIESTSGDPQSHPSLAEEGATCKRKVPIVQSDLFICVGAVDVTKLLRGSRATLLEKAEFLGGNVLVDEYWTCTICGPKNRRNGTFRVHVRYLFFCPRHVL
;
A
#
# COMPACT_ATOMS: atom_id res chain seq x y z
N LEU A 1 -11.38 -41.80 -5.92
CA LEU A 1 -10.80 -40.53 -6.44
C LEU A 1 -9.56 -40.88 -7.25
N THR A 2 -9.58 -40.67 -8.58
CA THR A 2 -8.43 -40.99 -9.44
C THR A 2 -7.43 -39.83 -9.44
N VAL A 3 -6.14 -40.14 -9.55
CA VAL A 3 -5.03 -39.17 -9.57
C VAL A 3 -5.25 -38.11 -10.66
N SER A 4 -5.86 -38.49 -11.78
CA SER A 4 -6.21 -37.61 -12.90
C SER A 4 -7.22 -36.50 -12.53
N THR A 5 -8.20 -36.79 -11.68
CA THR A 5 -9.17 -35.81 -11.19
C THR A 5 -8.49 -34.77 -10.30
N VAL A 6 -7.60 -35.22 -9.42
CA VAL A 6 -6.85 -34.36 -8.51
C VAL A 6 -5.89 -33.46 -9.29
N ALA A 7 -5.17 -34.00 -10.29
CA ALA A 7 -4.32 -33.21 -11.19
C ALA A 7 -5.09 -32.12 -11.95
N ASN A 8 -6.30 -32.43 -12.44
CA ASN A 8 -7.16 -31.44 -13.11
C ASN A 8 -7.60 -30.31 -12.16
N VAL A 9 -7.88 -30.61 -10.89
CA VAL A 9 -8.18 -29.58 -9.88
C VAL A 9 -6.98 -28.67 -9.65
N PHE A 10 -5.78 -29.23 -9.51
CA PHE A 10 -4.56 -28.44 -9.33
C PHE A 10 -4.26 -27.53 -10.53
N VAL A 11 -4.43 -28.02 -11.76
CA VAL A 11 -4.27 -27.21 -12.97
C VAL A 11 -5.31 -26.09 -13.03
N LYS A 12 -6.55 -26.37 -12.65
CA LYS A 12 -7.64 -25.38 -12.62
C LYS A 12 -7.40 -24.30 -11.56
N MET A 13 -6.91 -24.68 -10.38
CA MET A 13 -6.49 -23.74 -9.34
C MET A 13 -5.30 -22.88 -9.78
N ARG A 14 -4.30 -23.46 -10.45
CA ARG A 14 -3.14 -22.72 -10.96
C ARG A 14 -3.55 -21.69 -12.01
N ARG A 15 -4.39 -22.08 -12.98
CA ARG A 15 -4.92 -21.16 -14.00
C ARG A 15 -5.82 -20.07 -13.40
N ALA A 16 -6.60 -20.38 -12.36
CA ALA A 16 -7.39 -19.38 -11.64
C ALA A 16 -6.50 -18.36 -10.91
N LYS A 17 -5.40 -18.81 -10.29
CA LYS A 17 -4.40 -17.94 -9.65
C LYS A 17 -3.69 -17.04 -10.67
N GLU A 18 -3.31 -17.57 -11.82
CA GLU A 18 -2.67 -16.80 -12.91
C GLU A 18 -3.64 -15.77 -13.51
N ARG A 19 -4.92 -16.12 -13.72
CA ARG A 19 -5.97 -15.18 -14.17
C ARG A 19 -6.33 -14.13 -13.12
N ALA A 20 -6.23 -14.45 -11.83
CA ALA A 20 -6.39 -13.44 -10.80
C ALA A 20 -5.26 -12.40 -10.92
N LYS A 21 -4.00 -12.86 -11.00
CA LYS A 21 -2.82 -11.98 -11.15
C LYS A 21 -2.84 -11.10 -12.40
N SER A 22 -3.44 -11.55 -13.51
CA SER A 22 -3.51 -10.74 -14.75
C SER A 22 -4.33 -9.44 -14.63
N HIS A 23 -5.08 -9.26 -13.54
CA HIS A 23 -5.86 -8.04 -13.28
C HIS A 23 -5.32 -7.19 -12.14
N HIS A 24 -4.16 -7.53 -11.57
CA HIS A 24 -3.56 -6.78 -10.47
C HIS A 24 -2.25 -6.12 -10.91
N ILE A 25 -2.18 -4.80 -10.78
CA ILE A 25 -0.94 -4.03 -10.88
C ILE A 25 -0.53 -3.69 -9.45
N GLU A 26 0.67 -4.10 -9.07
CA GLU A 26 1.26 -3.77 -7.76
C GLU A 26 2.42 -2.80 -7.97
N SER A 27 2.50 -1.80 -7.11
CA SER A 27 3.56 -0.79 -7.12
C SER A 27 3.97 -0.50 -5.69
N THR A 28 5.26 -0.28 -5.47
CA THR A 28 5.81 0.04 -4.14
C THR A 28 6.82 1.18 -4.27
N SER A 29 7.08 1.86 -3.16
CA SER A 29 8.11 2.91 -3.10
C SER A 29 9.55 2.40 -3.15
N GLY A 30 9.79 1.08 -3.05
CA GLY A 30 11.13 0.53 -2.79
C GLY A 30 11.50 0.63 -1.32
N ASP A 31 12.77 0.86 -1.00
CA ASP A 31 13.21 0.97 0.40
C ASP A 31 12.61 2.21 1.08
N PRO A 32 12.25 2.17 2.38
CA PRO A 32 11.76 3.33 3.11
C PRO A 32 12.74 4.51 3.00
N GLN A 33 12.23 5.70 2.72
CA GLN A 33 13.05 6.90 2.53
C GLN A 33 12.75 7.96 3.59
N SER A 34 13.81 8.60 4.06
CA SER A 34 13.79 9.77 4.95
C SER A 34 14.61 10.89 4.33
N HIS A 35 14.27 12.15 4.61
CA HIS A 35 15.10 13.27 4.19
C HIS A 35 16.47 13.21 4.88
N PRO A 36 17.60 13.48 4.20
CA PRO A 36 18.94 13.37 4.79
C PRO A 36 19.14 14.22 6.05
N SER A 37 18.44 15.36 6.17
CA SER A 37 18.48 16.21 7.36
C SER A 37 17.92 15.53 8.62
N LEU A 38 17.21 14.42 8.48
CA LEU A 38 16.69 13.59 9.60
C LEU A 38 17.62 12.42 9.91
N ALA A 39 18.70 12.23 9.15
CA ALA A 39 19.72 11.21 9.41
C ALA A 39 20.73 11.66 10.49
N GLU A 40 20.68 12.92 10.91
CA GLU A 40 21.52 13.46 11.98
C GLU A 40 21.15 12.86 13.35
N GLU A 41 22.17 12.67 14.19
CA GLU A 41 22.07 11.97 15.46
C GLU A 41 21.18 12.74 16.44
N GLY A 42 20.00 12.19 16.73
CA GLY A 42 18.98 12.79 17.61
C GLY A 42 17.68 13.21 16.92
N ALA A 43 17.63 13.27 15.59
CA ALA A 43 16.41 13.61 14.85
C ALA A 43 15.38 12.46 14.80
N THR A 44 15.82 11.22 15.05
CA THR A 44 14.94 10.05 15.07
C THR A 44 15.13 9.23 16.35
N CYS A 45 14.03 8.78 16.95
CA CYS A 45 14.08 7.94 18.14
C CYS A 45 14.52 6.52 17.79
N LYS A 46 15.35 5.89 18.63
CA LYS A 46 15.77 4.48 18.49
C LYS A 46 14.57 3.52 18.45
N ARG A 47 13.46 3.88 19.11
CA ARG A 47 12.21 3.11 19.11
C ARG A 47 11.19 3.78 18.20
N LYS A 48 11.03 3.23 17.00
CA LYS A 48 10.05 3.67 16.01
C LYS A 48 8.86 2.71 16.03
N VAL A 49 7.64 3.25 16.10
CA VAL A 49 6.41 2.44 15.94
C VAL A 49 5.86 2.71 14.54
N PRO A 50 5.69 1.68 13.70
CA PRO A 50 5.10 1.87 12.38
C PRO A 50 3.62 2.23 12.54
N ILE A 51 3.23 3.35 11.93
CA ILE A 51 1.83 3.73 11.78
C ILE A 51 1.44 3.43 10.34
N VAL A 52 0.38 2.65 10.18
CA VAL A 52 -0.10 2.18 8.88
C VAL A 52 -1.46 2.81 8.58
N GLN A 53 -1.58 3.40 7.41
CA GLN A 53 -2.83 3.79 6.79
C GLN A 53 -3.15 2.84 5.64
N SER A 54 -4.36 2.30 5.64
CA SER A 54 -4.87 1.46 4.56
C SER A 54 -6.13 2.08 4.01
N ASP A 55 -6.07 2.52 2.75
CA ASP A 55 -7.16 3.16 2.05
C ASP A 55 -7.64 2.29 0.88
N LEU A 56 -8.95 2.25 0.69
CA LEU A 56 -9.59 1.60 -0.44
C LEU A 56 -10.31 2.64 -1.28
N PHE A 57 -9.85 2.81 -2.52
CA PHE A 57 -10.44 3.73 -3.49
C PHE A 57 -11.15 2.97 -4.60
N ILE A 58 -12.24 3.54 -5.08
CA ILE A 58 -12.91 3.09 -6.30
C ILE A 58 -12.78 4.19 -7.35
N CYS A 59 -12.05 3.91 -8.42
CA CYS A 59 -11.82 4.84 -9.52
C CYS A 59 -12.63 4.40 -10.73
N VAL A 60 -13.26 5.35 -11.43
CA VAL A 60 -14.01 5.08 -12.66
C VAL A 60 -13.17 5.53 -13.85
N GLY A 61 -13.02 4.68 -14.86
CA GLY A 61 -12.30 4.98 -16.09
C GLY A 61 -10.78 4.85 -15.97
N ALA A 62 -10.14 5.63 -15.10
CA ALA A 62 -8.69 5.62 -14.92
C ALA A 62 -8.28 5.79 -13.45
N VAL A 63 -7.06 5.37 -13.13
CA VAL A 63 -6.47 5.49 -11.79
C VAL A 63 -5.33 6.52 -11.84
N ASP A 64 -5.42 7.53 -11.00
CA ASP A 64 -4.34 8.50 -10.75
C ASP A 64 -3.68 8.18 -9.41
N VAL A 65 -2.65 7.34 -9.45
CA VAL A 65 -1.97 6.84 -8.25
C VAL A 65 -1.36 7.99 -7.43
N THR A 66 -0.83 9.03 -8.08
CA THR A 66 -0.21 10.17 -7.40
C THR A 66 -1.23 10.92 -6.55
N LYS A 67 -2.46 11.12 -7.04
CA LYS A 67 -3.54 11.73 -6.25
C LYS A 67 -3.94 10.88 -5.06
N LEU A 68 -4.06 9.57 -5.24
CA LEU A 68 -4.43 8.64 -4.17
C LEU A 68 -3.36 8.61 -3.08
N LEU A 69 -2.08 8.48 -3.46
CA LEU A 69 -0.95 8.51 -2.54
C LEU A 69 -0.85 9.84 -1.78
N ARG A 70 -1.07 10.98 -2.46
CA ARG A 70 -1.08 12.29 -1.82
C ARG A 70 -2.21 12.40 -0.78
N GLY A 71 -3.40 11.89 -1.10
CA GLY A 71 -4.52 11.82 -0.15
C GLY A 71 -4.19 10.97 1.06
N SER A 72 -3.71 9.75 0.85
CA SER A 72 -3.28 8.84 1.93
C SER A 72 -2.19 9.45 2.82
N ARG A 73 -1.20 10.12 2.21
CA ARG A 73 -0.12 10.80 2.93
C ARG A 73 -0.63 11.97 3.78
N ALA A 74 -1.59 12.75 3.27
CA ALA A 74 -2.20 13.84 4.03
C ALA A 74 -2.89 13.31 5.30
N THR A 75 -3.70 12.26 5.18
CA THR A 75 -4.35 11.59 6.32
C THR A 75 -3.33 11.08 7.34
N LEU A 76 -2.17 10.56 6.89
CA LEU A 76 -1.11 10.14 7.79
C LEU A 76 -0.44 11.31 8.52
N LEU A 77 -0.25 12.45 7.84
CA LEU A 77 0.31 13.64 8.46
C LEU A 77 -0.63 14.21 9.53
N GLU A 78 -1.94 14.27 9.26
CA GLU A 78 -2.94 14.66 10.26
C GLU A 78 -2.89 13.74 11.50
N LYS A 79 -2.69 12.42 11.29
CA LYS A 79 -2.49 11.47 12.39
C LYS A 79 -1.18 11.70 13.15
N ALA A 80 -0.11 12.06 12.46
CA ALA A 80 1.16 12.41 13.10
C ALA A 80 1.01 13.67 13.95
N GLU A 81 0.35 14.70 13.43
CA GLU A 81 0.04 15.96 14.13
C GLU A 81 -0.79 15.70 15.40
N PHE A 82 -1.81 14.84 15.31
CA PHE A 82 -2.59 14.42 16.49
C PHE A 82 -1.72 13.73 17.57
N LEU A 83 -0.64 13.07 17.17
CA LEU A 83 0.31 12.42 18.08
C LEU A 83 1.45 13.36 18.52
N GLY A 84 1.41 14.64 18.15
CA GLY A 84 2.42 15.65 18.48
C GLY A 84 3.66 15.62 17.58
N GLY A 85 3.63 14.87 16.47
CA GLY A 85 4.68 14.86 15.45
C GLY A 85 4.36 15.81 14.29
N ASN A 86 5.36 16.38 13.64
CA ASN A 86 5.21 17.27 12.48
C ASN A 86 5.84 16.71 11.20
N VAL A 87 6.39 15.49 11.25
CA VAL A 87 7.13 14.89 10.15
C VAL A 87 6.87 13.39 10.07
N LEU A 88 6.82 12.88 8.84
CA LEU A 88 6.78 11.45 8.55
C LEU A 88 8.22 11.00 8.27
N VAL A 89 8.70 10.00 9.01
CA VAL A 89 10.03 9.42 8.83
C VAL A 89 9.89 8.00 8.25
N ASP A 90 10.85 7.59 7.43
CA ASP A 90 10.92 6.28 6.79
C ASP A 90 9.60 5.93 6.08
N GLU A 91 9.16 6.85 5.22
CA GLU A 91 7.93 6.69 4.45
C GLU A 91 8.07 5.52 3.47
N TYR A 92 7.04 4.69 3.41
CA TYR A 92 6.92 3.61 2.44
C TYR A 92 5.47 3.44 2.04
N TRP A 93 5.24 3.06 0.80
CA TRP A 93 3.89 2.77 0.32
C TRP A 93 3.85 1.56 -0.60
N THR A 94 2.71 0.89 -0.59
CA THR A 94 2.29 -0.04 -1.63
C THR A 94 0.94 0.39 -2.20
N CYS A 95 0.76 0.17 -3.49
CA CYS A 95 -0.45 0.44 -4.21
C CYS A 95 -0.79 -0.79 -5.05
N THR A 96 -1.96 -1.37 -4.83
CA THR A 96 -2.48 -2.50 -5.59
C THR A 96 -3.73 -2.08 -6.34
N ILE A 97 -3.63 -1.99 -7.65
CA ILE A 97 -4.75 -1.69 -8.55
C ILE A 97 -5.34 -3.01 -9.02
N CYS A 98 -6.60 -3.24 -8.67
CA CYS A 98 -7.41 -4.34 -9.19
C CYS A 98 -8.25 -3.81 -10.34
N GLY A 99 -7.93 -4.25 -11.56
CA GLY A 99 -8.69 -3.94 -12.75
C GLY A 99 -10.13 -4.50 -12.69
N PRO A 100 -11.05 -3.94 -13.51
CA PRO A 100 -12.44 -4.39 -13.54
C PRO A 100 -12.52 -5.86 -13.95
N LYS A 101 -13.18 -6.67 -13.11
CA LYS A 101 -13.47 -8.09 -13.43
C LYS A 101 -14.37 -8.23 -14.66
N ASN A 102 -15.20 -7.22 -14.93
CA ASN A 102 -16.04 -7.09 -16.13
C ASN A 102 -15.80 -5.73 -16.79
N ARG A 103 -15.41 -5.74 -18.08
CA ARG A 103 -15.12 -4.52 -18.87
C ARG A 103 -16.28 -3.52 -18.95
N ARG A 104 -17.53 -3.95 -18.67
CA ARG A 104 -18.73 -3.10 -18.77
C ARG A 104 -18.81 -2.00 -17.72
N ASN A 105 -18.24 -2.20 -16.52
CA ASN A 105 -18.37 -1.23 -15.42
C ASN A 105 -17.23 -0.22 -15.38
N GLY A 106 -16.07 -0.52 -15.99
CA GLY A 106 -14.93 0.41 -16.06
C GLY A 106 -14.35 0.85 -14.70
N THR A 107 -14.69 0.18 -13.60
CA THR A 107 -14.24 0.55 -12.24
C THR A 107 -12.98 -0.19 -11.83
N PHE A 108 -12.05 0.52 -11.23
CA PHE A 108 -10.81 0.01 -10.65
C PHE A 108 -10.90 0.10 -9.14
N ARG A 109 -10.54 -0.98 -8.44
CA ARG A 109 -10.39 -0.95 -6.98
C ARG A 109 -8.93 -0.79 -6.66
N VAL A 110 -8.57 0.26 -5.95
CA VAL A 110 -7.18 0.57 -5.62
C VAL A 110 -7.01 0.47 -4.12
N HIS A 111 -6.12 -0.40 -3.67
CA HIS A 111 -5.72 -0.50 -2.28
C HIS A 111 -4.39 0.23 -2.11
N VAL A 112 -4.38 1.29 -1.31
CA VAL A 112 -3.14 1.99 -0.93
C VAL A 112 -2.83 1.63 0.50
N ARG A 113 -1.63 1.11 0.75
CA ARG A 113 -1.10 0.91 2.08
C ARG A 113 0.10 1.82 2.25
N TYR A 114 -0.03 2.81 3.10
CA TYR A 114 0.99 3.79 3.36
C TYR A 114 1.46 3.61 4.80
N LEU A 115 2.77 3.59 5.01
CA LEU A 115 3.37 3.45 6.33
C LEU A 115 4.43 4.51 6.55
N PHE A 116 4.52 4.94 7.79
CA PHE A 116 5.60 5.78 8.25
C PHE A 116 5.96 5.37 9.67
N PHE A 117 7.13 5.80 10.09
CA PHE A 117 7.63 5.60 11.43
C PHE A 117 7.56 6.94 12.16
N CYS A 118 6.72 7.00 13.19
CA CYS A 118 6.70 8.16 14.08
C CYS A 118 7.85 8.02 15.08
N PRO A 119 8.77 8.98 15.18
CA PRO A 119 9.65 9.08 16.34
C PRO A 119 8.74 9.39 17.55
N ARG A 120 8.71 8.49 18.54
CA ARG A 120 7.99 8.76 19.79
C ARG A 120 8.79 9.78 20.58
N HIS A 121 8.30 11.01 20.68
CA HIS A 121 8.76 11.93 21.71
C HIS A 121 8.47 11.28 23.07
N VAL A 122 9.51 10.96 23.83
CA VAL A 122 9.37 10.56 25.23
C VAL A 122 8.98 11.83 25.97
N LEU A 123 7.77 11.83 26.57
CA LEU A 123 7.38 12.82 27.57
C LEU A 123 8.26 12.67 28.81
#